data_AF-A0A9P1MVD0-F1
#
_entry.id   AF-A0A9P1MVD0-F1
#
_cell.length_a   1.000
_cell.length_b   1.000
_cell.length_c   1.000
_cell.angle_alpha   90.00
_cell.angle_beta   90.00
_cell.angle_gamma   90.00
#
_symmetry.space_group_name_H-M   'P 1'
#
loop_
_entity.id
_entity.type
_entity.pdbx_description
1 polymer ?
#
loop_
_entity_poly.entity_id
_entity_poly.type
_entity_poly.pdbx_seq_one_letter_code
_entity_poly.pdbx_strand_id
1 'polypeptide(L)'
;MIDVCYNNLEFEDEWICPVEEFRQISTIENINKTLEYNGILTMNIIHKSKDINLHQELLELYKTVFKHCELASDNNYRMKNQILTCFNSKQGFHSASNYNKILSKYSDYVSWI
;
A
#
# COMPACT_ATOMS: atom_id res chain seq x y z
N MET A 1 2.56 -7.10 -6.88
CA MET A 1 2.97 -5.82 -6.28
C MET A 1 2.53 -4.73 -7.22
N ILE A 2 1.73 -3.77 -6.75
CA ILE A 2 1.31 -2.61 -7.53
C ILE A 2 2.03 -1.40 -6.95
N ASP A 3 2.84 -0.76 -7.78
CA ASP A 3 3.54 0.48 -7.47
C ASP A 3 3.26 1.46 -8.62
N VAL A 4 2.26 2.31 -8.41
CA VAL A 4 1.81 3.31 -9.39
C VAL A 4 1.64 4.60 -8.63
N CYS A 5 2.57 5.53 -8.88
CA CYS A 5 2.62 6.82 -8.22
C CYS A 5 2.66 7.92 -9.30
N TYR A 6 1.99 9.04 -9.07
CA TYR A 6 2.19 10.24 -9.88
C TYR A 6 3.21 11.14 -9.20
N ASN A 7 4.09 11.73 -10.01
CA ASN A 7 4.78 12.95 -9.65
C ASN A 7 3.93 14.09 -10.21
N ASN A 8 3.22 14.81 -9.35
CA ASN A 8 2.28 15.81 -9.82
C ASN A 8 3.08 17.03 -10.31
N LEU A 9 3.24 17.19 -11.62
CA LEU A 9 4.10 18.24 -12.21
C LEU A 9 3.60 19.67 -11.91
N GLU A 10 2.34 19.84 -11.52
CA GLU A 10 1.79 21.13 -11.07
C GLU A 10 2.10 21.45 -9.60
N PHE A 11 2.49 20.44 -8.82
CA PHE A 11 2.88 20.55 -7.42
C PHE A 11 4.24 19.87 -7.30
N GLU A 12 5.31 20.58 -7.70
CA GLU A 12 6.72 20.12 -7.83
C GLU A 12 7.29 19.35 -6.61
N ASP A 13 6.51 19.14 -5.55
CA ASP A 13 6.90 18.53 -4.30
C ASP A 13 5.92 17.49 -3.73
N GLU A 14 4.78 17.17 -4.35
CA GLU A 14 3.79 16.23 -3.80
C GLU A 14 3.76 14.89 -4.53
N TRP A 15 4.55 13.93 -4.01
CA TRP A 15 4.43 12.53 -4.36
C TRP A 15 3.24 11.93 -3.60
N ILE A 16 2.23 11.46 -4.34
CA ILE A 16 1.09 10.76 -3.74
C ILE A 16 0.98 9.38 -4.38
N CYS A 17 1.16 8.37 -3.54
CA CYS A 17 1.04 6.97 -3.92
C CYS A 17 0.09 6.25 -2.95
N PRO A 18 -0.88 5.47 -3.45
CA PRO A 18 -1.15 5.17 -4.85
C PRO A 18 -1.91 6.30 -5.57
N VAL A 19 -1.92 6.26 -6.91
CA VAL A 19 -2.72 7.18 -7.73
C VAL A 19 -4.23 7.07 -7.45
N GLU A 20 -4.99 8.10 -7.83
CA GLU A 20 -6.42 8.24 -7.49
C GLU A 20 -7.26 7.04 -7.91
N GLU A 21 -6.95 6.42 -9.05
CA GLU A 21 -7.68 5.27 -9.60
C GLU A 21 -7.67 4.07 -8.64
N PHE A 22 -6.59 3.88 -7.87
CA PHE A 22 -6.47 2.83 -6.85
C PHE A 22 -7.11 3.21 -5.50
N ARG A 23 -7.72 4.40 -5.41
CA ARG A 23 -8.53 4.86 -4.27
C ARG A 23 -10.03 4.76 -4.57
N GLN A 24 -10.40 4.33 -5.77
CA GLN A 24 -11.80 4.14 -6.13
C GLN A 24 -12.26 2.74 -5.74
N ILE A 25 -13.40 2.65 -5.04
CA ILE A 25 -13.96 1.38 -4.58
C ILE A 25 -14.18 0.38 -5.72
N SER A 26 -14.60 0.85 -6.89
CA SER A 26 -14.82 0.03 -8.09
C SER A 26 -13.53 -0.67 -8.55
N THR A 27 -12.40 0.04 -8.56
CA THR A 27 -11.09 -0.51 -8.88
C THR A 27 -10.70 -1.58 -7.87
N ILE A 28 -10.91 -1.32 -6.57
CA ILE A 28 -10.57 -2.23 -5.48
C ILE A 28 -11.37 -3.53 -5.59
N GLU A 29 -12.68 -3.43 -5.85
CA GLU A 29 -13.54 -4.59 -6.10
C GLU A 29 -13.09 -5.39 -7.32
N ASN A 30 -12.67 -4.72 -8.40
CA ASN A 30 -12.17 -5.38 -9.60
C ASN A 30 -10.84 -6.10 -9.34
N ILE A 31 -9.94 -5.49 -8.57
CA ILE A 31 -8.69 -6.15 -8.13
C ILE A 31 -9.04 -7.40 -7.31
N ASN A 32 -9.96 -7.29 -6.36
CA ASN A 32 -10.37 -8.42 -5.51
C ASN A 32 -10.99 -9.58 -6.32
N LYS A 33 -11.77 -9.27 -7.37
CA LYS A 33 -12.31 -10.29 -8.29
C LYS A 33 -11.24 -10.95 -9.15
N THR A 34 -10.19 -10.20 -9.51
CA THR A 34 -9.08 -10.68 -10.34
C THR A 34 -8.11 -11.54 -9.54
N LEU A 35 -7.94 -11.23 -8.26
CA LEU A 35 -7.15 -12.04 -7.35
C LEU A 35 -7.89 -13.36 -7.09
N GLU A 36 -7.26 -14.48 -7.42
CA GLU A 36 -7.75 -15.81 -7.04
C GLU A 36 -7.88 -15.92 -5.51
N TYR A 37 -8.55 -16.96 -5.00
CA TYR A 37 -8.86 -17.10 -3.57
C TYR A 37 -7.66 -16.92 -2.62
N ASN A 38 -6.45 -17.28 -3.06
CA ASN A 38 -5.19 -17.16 -2.32
C ASN A 38 -4.33 -15.95 -2.74
N GLY A 39 -4.87 -15.08 -3.59
CA GLY A 39 -4.21 -13.88 -4.06
C GLY A 39 -3.95 -12.89 -2.93
N ILE A 40 -2.84 -12.17 -3.07
CA ILE A 40 -2.40 -11.15 -2.13
C ILE A 40 -2.20 -9.87 -2.92
N LEU A 41 -2.86 -8.81 -2.47
CA LEU A 41 -2.54 -7.47 -2.90
C LEU A 41 -1.47 -6.92 -1.98
N THR A 42 -0.41 -6.38 -2.55
CA THR A 42 0.55 -5.55 -1.84
C THR A 42 0.74 -4.25 -2.62
N MET A 43 0.59 -3.14 -1.91
CA MET A 43 0.62 -1.79 -2.47
C MET A 43 1.47 -0.88 -1.60
N ASN A 44 2.28 -0.08 -2.28
CA ASN A 44 3.10 0.94 -1.65
C ASN A 44 2.29 2.23 -1.45
N ILE A 45 2.37 2.81 -0.26
CA ILE A 45 1.74 4.08 0.11
C ILE A 45 2.86 5.03 0.49
N ILE A 46 3.10 6.00 -0.38
CA ILE A 46 4.13 7.02 -0.21
C ILE A 46 3.40 8.35 -0.16
N HIS A 47 3.64 9.12 0.89
CA HIS A 47 3.13 10.48 1.02
C HIS A 47 4.11 11.36 1.80
N LYS A 48 4.18 12.66 1.44
CA LYS A 48 4.86 13.65 2.29
C LYS A 48 3.99 13.98 3.51
N SER A 49 4.66 14.28 4.62
CA SER A 49 4.13 14.41 5.99
C SER A 49 2.87 15.26 6.22
N LYS A 50 2.41 16.07 5.26
CA LYS A 50 1.25 16.95 5.45
C LYS A 50 -0.07 16.19 5.47
N ASP A 51 -0.13 15.03 4.81
CA ASP A 51 -1.35 14.23 4.74
C ASP A 51 -1.31 13.10 5.76
N ILE A 52 -1.52 13.42 7.04
CA ILE A 52 -1.26 12.52 8.17
C ILE A 52 -2.16 11.27 8.15
N ASN A 53 -3.25 11.24 7.37
CA ASN A 53 -4.28 10.20 7.47
C ASN A 53 -4.49 9.36 6.21
N LEU A 54 -3.86 9.68 5.07
CA LEU A 54 -4.09 8.98 3.79
C LEU A 54 -3.95 7.46 3.90
N HIS A 55 -2.94 6.97 4.60
CA HIS A 55 -2.73 5.54 4.80
C HIS A 55 -3.86 4.87 5.58
N GLN A 56 -4.42 5.57 6.58
CA GLN A 56 -5.51 5.04 7.40
C GLN A 56 -6.80 5.00 6.59
N GLU A 57 -7.07 6.04 5.80
CA GLU A 57 -8.21 6.09 4.89
C GLU A 57 -8.16 4.95 3.86
N LEU A 58 -6.99 4.71 3.26
CA LEU A 58 -6.78 3.59 2.34
C LEU A 58 -6.93 2.25 3.03
N LEU A 59 -6.41 2.08 4.24
CA LEU A 59 -6.58 0.83 5.00
C LEU A 59 -8.07 0.54 5.24
N GLU A 60 -8.83 1.52 5.72
CA GLU A 60 -10.26 1.34 5.99
C GLU A 60 -11.05 1.10 4.70
N LEU A 61 -10.71 1.79 3.62
CA LEU A 61 -11.33 1.55 2.32
C LEU A 61 -11.09 0.11 1.83
N TYR A 62 -9.85 -0.38 1.86
CA TYR A 62 -9.54 -1.72 1.38
C TYR A 62 -10.14 -2.83 2.27
N LYS A 63 -10.29 -2.61 3.58
CA LYS A 63 -11.00 -3.51 4.49
C LYS A 63 -12.48 -3.69 4.16
N THR A 64 -13.10 -2.77 3.40
CA THR A 64 -14.50 -2.95 2.94
C THR A 64 -14.63 -4.05 1.90
N VAL A 65 -13.54 -4.40 1.19
CA VAL A 65 -13.53 -5.36 0.09
C VAL A 65 -12.78 -6.65 0.45
N PHE A 66 -11.66 -6.54 1.14
CA PHE A 66 -10.83 -7.68 1.55
C PHE A 66 -11.10 -8.09 3.00
N LYS A 67 -11.07 -9.40 3.28
CA LYS A 67 -11.30 -9.91 4.65
C LYS A 67 -10.21 -9.50 5.65
N HIS A 68 -8.98 -9.36 5.17
CA HIS A 68 -7.83 -9.01 5.98
C HIS A 68 -6.98 -7.98 5.24
N CYS A 69 -6.57 -6.93 5.97
CA CYS A 69 -5.62 -5.94 5.50
C CYS A 69 -4.74 -5.49 6.67
N GLU A 70 -3.46 -5.29 6.39
CA GLU A 70 -2.45 -4.84 7.35
C GLU A 70 -1.60 -3.73 6.73
N LEU A 71 -1.22 -2.75 7.55
CA LEU A 71 -0.22 -1.74 7.21
C LEU A 71 1.09 -2.08 7.91
N ALA A 72 2.18 -2.16 7.15
CA ALA A 72 3.52 -2.13 7.67
C ALA A 72 4.11 -0.74 7.43
N SER A 73 4.65 -0.09 8.46
CA SER A 73 5.28 1.22 8.33
C SER A 73 6.80 1.08 8.34
N ASP A 74 7.48 1.81 7.45
CA ASP A 74 8.88 2.13 7.62
C ASP A 74 9.02 3.33 8.58
N ASN A 75 9.96 3.25 9.52
CA ASN A 75 10.18 4.28 10.56
C ASN A 75 11.09 5.42 10.08
N ASN A 76 11.31 5.57 8.77
CA ASN A 76 12.21 6.56 8.25
C ASN A 76 11.60 7.97 8.29
N TYR A 77 12.31 8.93 8.90
CA TYR A 77 11.77 10.22 9.32
C TYR A 77 11.46 11.21 8.18
N ARG A 78 11.94 10.96 6.95
CA ARG A 78 11.86 11.92 5.83
C ARG A 78 10.71 11.65 4.85
N MET A 79 10.38 10.39 4.61
CA MET A 79 9.23 9.96 3.82
C MET A 79 8.57 8.80 4.54
N LYS A 80 7.26 8.92 4.83
CA LYS A 80 6.50 7.81 5.39
C LYS A 80 6.19 6.87 4.23
N ASN A 81 7.00 5.83 4.11
CA ASN A 81 6.68 4.71 3.24
C ASN A 81 5.91 3.66 4.06
N GLN A 82 4.71 3.35 3.63
CA GLN A 82 3.86 2.36 4.28
C GLN A 82 3.37 1.35 3.25
N ILE A 83 3.28 0.10 3.65
CA ILE A 83 2.92 -0.98 2.75
C ILE A 83 1.62 -1.57 3.23
N LEU A 84 0.60 -1.44 2.38
CA LEU A 84 -0.70 -2.04 2.56
C LEU A 84 -0.69 -3.43 1.93
N THR A 85 -0.97 -4.44 2.75
CA THR A 85 -1.13 -5.82 2.28
C THR A 85 -2.53 -6.32 2.60
N CYS A 86 -3.25 -6.81 1.59
CA CYS A 86 -4.62 -7.30 1.72
C CYS A 86 -4.81 -8.68 1.09
N PHE A 87 -5.64 -9.52 1.71
CA PHE A 87 -5.91 -10.90 1.28
C PHE A 87 -7.23 -11.43 1.86
N ASN A 88 -7.76 -12.51 1.25
CA ASN A 88 -9.02 -13.13 1.67
C ASN A 88 -8.86 -14.48 2.39
N SER A 89 -7.69 -15.12 2.30
CA SER A 89 -7.46 -16.46 2.86
C SER A 89 -6.39 -16.47 3.96
N LYS A 90 -6.50 -17.41 4.90
CA LYS A 90 -5.49 -17.64 5.93
C LYS A 90 -4.13 -18.06 5.37
N GLN A 91 -4.06 -18.63 4.17
CA GLN A 91 -2.78 -18.93 3.50
C GLN A 91 -2.09 -17.66 3.01
N GLY A 92 -2.86 -16.65 2.59
CA GLY A 92 -2.36 -15.31 2.26
C GLY A 92 -1.58 -14.68 3.41
N PHE A 93 -1.96 -14.94 4.66
CA PHE A 93 -1.29 -14.44 5.86
C PHE A 93 0.18 -14.90 5.98
N HIS A 94 0.50 -16.17 5.70
CA HIS A 94 1.88 -16.66 5.82
C HIS A 94 2.82 -16.01 4.80
N SER A 95 2.32 -15.80 3.57
CA SER A 95 3.05 -15.10 2.53
C SER A 95 3.17 -13.61 2.81
N ALA A 96 2.10 -12.95 3.29
CA ALA A 96 2.11 -11.54 3.71
C ALA A 96 3.08 -11.27 4.87
N SER A 97 3.10 -12.15 5.89
CA SER A 97 4.02 -12.08 7.03
C SER A 97 5.49 -12.13 6.60
N ASN A 98 5.82 -13.04 5.69
CA ASN A 98 7.18 -13.14 5.14
C ASN A 98 7.52 -11.92 4.26
N TYR A 99 6.54 -11.41 3.51
CA TYR A 99 6.73 -10.24 2.65
C TYR A 99 6.96 -8.96 3.48
N ASN A 100 6.19 -8.74 4.54
CA ASN A 100 6.37 -7.61 5.46
C ASN A 100 7.76 -7.63 6.13
N LYS A 101 8.28 -8.81 6.48
CA LYS A 101 9.66 -8.98 6.99
C LYS A 101 10.75 -8.70 5.96
N ILE A 102 10.46 -8.95 4.68
CA ILE A 102 11.38 -8.66 3.58
C ILE A 102 11.37 -7.15 3.32
N LEU A 103 10.20 -6.54 3.29
CA LEU A 103 10.04 -5.11 3.03
C LEU A 103 10.63 -4.23 4.13
N SER A 104 10.51 -4.64 5.40
CA SER A 104 11.18 -3.96 6.51
C SER A 104 12.72 -4.02 6.43
N LYS A 105 13.29 -4.89 5.58
CA LYS A 105 14.73 -4.92 5.29
C LYS A 105 15.11 -4.11 4.05
N TYR A 106 14.19 -3.93 3.11
CA TYR A 106 14.42 -3.14 1.89
C TYR A 106 14.07 -1.66 2.06
N SER A 107 13.29 -1.30 3.08
CA SER A 107 12.98 0.09 3.40
C SER A 107 14.23 0.90 3.79
N ASP A 108 15.24 0.24 4.36
CA ASP A 108 16.58 0.80 4.58
C ASP A 108 17.30 1.16 3.27
N TYR A 109 17.02 0.46 2.16
CA TYR A 109 17.74 0.62 0.88
C TYR A 109 17.19 1.75 0.00
N VAL A 110 15.90 2.08 0.12
CA VAL A 110 15.25 3.14 -0.69
C VAL A 110 15.57 4.56 -0.16
N SER A 111 16.21 4.65 1.00
CA SER A 111 16.62 5.92 1.64
C SER A 111 17.77 6.68 0.95
N TRP A 112 18.26 6.18 -0.21
CA TRP A 112 19.43 6.70 -0.94
C TRP A 112 19.15 7.20 -2.37
N ILE A 113 17.88 7.23 -2.81
CA ILE A 113 17.46 7.86 -4.07
C ILE A 113 16.65 9.11 -3.75
#